data_AF-A0A2W2C7N1-F1
#
_entry.id   AF-A0A2W2C7N1-F1
#
_cell.length_a   1.000
_cell.length_b   1.000
_cell.length_c   1.000
_cell.angle_alpha   90.00
_cell.angle_beta   90.00
_cell.angle_gamma   90.00
#
_symmetry.space_group_name_H-M   'P 1'
#
loop_
_entity.id
_entity.type
_entity.pdbx_description
1 polymer ?
#
loop_
_entity_poly.entity_id
_entity_poly.type
_entity_poly.pdbx_seq_one_letter_code
_entity_poly.pdbx_strand_id
1 'polypeptide(L)'
;MRRLLAVTAVTTVLLAGVACSTDRPDAGPAGAAAAGAGATGATSGAGAGAAGGNAPEVCAAARRASGAAVRTYVEELGRMMAAVGANDGTAAEAARKRAEEALTGWRTALEQQSARADDPQLRTLLSDIATEVGAMGTDLDSIDETELDRLQQRLDQLCVR
;
A
#
# COMPACT_ATOMS: atom_id res chain seq x y z
N MET A 1 14.76 1.72 -47.81
CA MET A 1 16.12 2.17 -47.47
C MET A 1 16.20 2.38 -45.97
N ARG A 2 17.14 1.68 -45.32
CA ARG A 2 17.92 2.07 -44.11
C ARG A 2 17.16 2.84 -42.99
N ARG A 3 16.98 2.21 -41.82
CA ARG A 3 17.79 2.39 -40.56
C ARG A 3 16.97 3.21 -39.54
N LEU A 4 16.90 2.94 -38.23
CA LEU A 4 17.76 2.21 -37.30
C LEU A 4 16.95 1.45 -36.23
N LEU A 5 17.42 0.25 -35.90
CA LEU A 5 17.21 -0.44 -34.63
C LEU A 5 18.09 0.23 -33.56
N ALA A 6 17.52 0.65 -32.44
CA ALA A 6 18.26 1.00 -31.22
C ALA A 6 17.91 -0.02 -30.15
N VAL A 7 18.77 -1.03 -30.03
CA VAL A 7 18.78 -2.02 -28.95
C VAL A 7 19.47 -1.37 -27.76
N THR A 8 18.73 -1.06 -26.71
CA THR A 8 19.29 -0.75 -25.39
C THR A 8 19.27 -2.02 -24.55
N ALA A 9 20.36 -2.79 -24.63
CA ALA A 9 20.70 -3.78 -23.63
C ALA A 9 21.40 -3.05 -22.48
N VAL A 10 20.74 -2.94 -21.32
CA VAL A 10 21.37 -2.51 -20.07
C VAL A 10 21.55 -3.76 -19.22
N THR A 11 22.75 -4.33 -19.30
CA THR A 11 23.20 -5.42 -18.45
C THR A 11 23.60 -4.89 -17.08
N THR A 12 23.06 -5.55 -16.07
CA THR A 12 23.39 -5.48 -14.64
C THR A 12 24.88 -5.76 -14.37
N VAL A 13 25.49 -5.05 -13.43
CA VAL A 13 26.36 -5.60 -12.35
C VAL A 13 26.57 -4.51 -11.30
N LEU A 14 26.01 -4.70 -10.09
CA LEU A 14 26.54 -4.10 -8.86
C LEU A 14 26.24 -5.04 -7.69
N LEU A 15 27.09 -6.06 -7.56
CA LEU A 15 27.29 -6.82 -6.34
C LEU A 15 28.78 -7.17 -6.23
N ALA A 16 29.50 -6.44 -5.37
CA ALA A 16 30.65 -6.92 -4.63
C ALA A 16 31.02 -5.88 -3.56
N GLY A 17 30.79 -6.23 -2.30
CA GLY A 17 31.13 -5.41 -1.14
C GLY A 17 30.79 -6.15 0.15
N VAL A 18 31.57 -7.20 0.43
CA VAL A 18 31.51 -8.01 1.64
C VAL A 18 32.23 -7.33 2.81
N ALA A 19 31.60 -7.28 3.98
CA ALA A 19 32.21 -7.35 5.33
C ALA A 19 31.08 -7.32 6.37
N CYS A 20 30.63 -8.46 6.87
CA CYS A 20 31.03 -9.02 8.17
C CYS A 20 30.95 -8.02 9.33
N SER A 21 29.87 -8.09 10.11
CA SER A 21 29.98 -8.20 11.57
C SER A 21 28.77 -8.99 12.08
N THR A 22 29.04 -10.27 12.28
CA THR A 22 28.25 -11.17 13.11
C THR A 22 28.35 -10.69 14.55
N ASP A 23 27.24 -10.39 15.21
CA ASP A 23 27.13 -10.60 16.65
C ASP A 23 25.67 -10.90 17.01
N ARG A 24 25.44 -12.08 17.57
CA ARG A 24 24.17 -12.53 18.14
C ARG A 24 24.52 -13.43 19.34
N PRO A 25 23.53 -13.68 20.21
CA PRO A 25 23.32 -13.12 21.54
C PRO A 25 23.86 -14.04 22.65
N ASP A 26 23.91 -13.60 23.92
CA ASP A 26 23.25 -14.23 25.09
C ASP A 26 23.67 -13.59 26.44
N ALA A 27 22.99 -14.03 27.51
CA ALA A 27 22.64 -13.37 28.76
C ALA A 27 23.73 -13.12 29.85
N GLY A 28 23.38 -12.20 30.77
CA GLY A 28 23.94 -12.10 32.13
C GLY A 28 23.17 -11.09 33.02
N PRO A 29 22.69 -11.47 34.24
CA PRO A 29 21.86 -10.61 35.10
C PRO A 29 22.66 -9.85 36.20
N ALA A 30 21.97 -8.94 36.90
CA ALA A 30 22.35 -8.11 38.07
C ALA A 30 23.05 -6.76 37.75
N GLY A 31 22.65 -5.61 38.32
CA GLY A 31 21.63 -5.34 39.33
C GLY A 31 21.41 -3.84 39.58
N ALA A 32 20.29 -3.59 40.25
CA ALA A 32 19.96 -2.51 41.20
C ALA A 32 20.18 -1.02 40.84
N ALA A 33 19.03 -0.37 40.63
CA ALA A 33 18.49 0.78 41.39
C ALA A 33 19.15 2.17 41.31
N ALA A 34 18.39 3.13 40.78
CA ALA A 34 18.10 4.38 41.50
C ALA A 34 16.70 4.90 41.11
N ALA A 35 15.91 5.19 42.14
CA ALA A 35 14.57 5.73 42.08
C ALA A 35 14.58 7.21 41.66
N GLY A 36 13.54 7.60 40.93
CA GLY A 36 13.16 9.00 40.71
C GLY A 36 11.65 9.07 40.52
N ALA A 37 10.96 9.35 41.62
CA ALA A 37 9.52 9.54 41.66
C ALA A 37 9.12 10.90 41.04
N GLY A 38 7.98 10.90 40.35
CA GLY A 38 7.04 12.02 40.33
C GLY A 38 7.36 13.21 39.42
N ALA A 39 6.62 13.29 38.30
CA ALA A 39 6.10 14.56 37.78
C ALA A 39 4.78 14.31 37.04
N THR A 40 3.68 14.37 37.78
CA THR A 40 2.41 14.89 37.28
C THR A 40 2.64 16.32 36.80
N GLY A 41 2.38 16.59 35.52
CA GLY A 41 2.47 17.93 34.96
C GLY A 41 2.12 17.92 33.48
N ALA A 42 0.86 18.26 33.19
CA ALA A 42 0.30 18.37 31.86
C ALA A 42 1.11 19.29 30.95
N THR A 43 1.22 18.90 29.68
CA THR A 43 1.19 19.86 28.57
C THR A 43 0.07 19.45 27.63
N SER A 44 -1.13 19.91 27.97
CA SER A 44 -2.19 20.19 27.02
C SER A 44 -1.64 21.21 26.02
N GLY A 45 -1.04 20.71 24.94
CA GLY A 45 -0.74 21.48 23.75
C GLY A 45 -2.05 21.78 23.03
N ALA A 46 -2.76 22.80 23.49
CA ALA A 46 -3.84 23.43 22.76
C ALA A 46 -3.25 24.12 21.52
N GLY A 47 -3.07 23.34 20.45
CA GLY A 47 -2.90 23.81 19.09
C GLY A 47 -4.16 23.46 18.30
N ALA A 48 -4.95 24.48 17.99
CA ALA A 48 -6.06 24.52 17.02
C ALA A 48 -6.63 23.16 16.53
N GLY A 49 -7.71 22.73 17.18
CA GLY A 49 -8.59 21.64 16.73
C GLY A 49 -8.04 20.26 17.08
N ALA A 50 -8.49 19.69 18.20
CA ALA A 50 -8.56 18.24 18.25
C ALA A 50 -9.45 17.84 17.06
N ALA A 51 -8.88 17.18 16.06
CA ALA A 51 -9.64 16.35 15.15
C ALA A 51 -10.27 15.24 16.01
N GLY A 52 -11.35 15.57 16.71
CA GLY A 52 -12.19 14.59 17.36
C GLY A 52 -12.85 13.79 16.26
N GLY A 53 -12.52 12.50 16.17
CA GLY A 53 -13.10 11.59 15.20
C GLY A 53 -12.27 10.33 15.04
N ASN A 54 -12.87 9.31 14.44
CA ASN A 54 -12.26 8.01 14.15
C ASN A 54 -11.28 8.00 12.95
N ALA A 55 -10.69 9.15 12.62
CA ALA A 55 -9.82 9.31 11.45
C ALA A 55 -8.59 8.37 11.45
N PRO A 56 -7.85 8.18 12.57
CA PRO A 56 -6.74 7.23 12.61
C PRO A 56 -7.16 5.79 12.32
N GLU A 57 -8.29 5.35 12.87
CA GLU A 57 -8.83 4.00 12.67
C GLU A 57 -9.28 3.77 11.23
N VAL A 58 -9.99 4.74 10.66
CA VAL A 58 -10.47 4.74 9.27
C VAL A 58 -9.27 4.70 8.31
N CYS A 59 -8.25 5.53 8.54
CA CYS A 59 -7.02 5.55 7.76
C CYS A 59 -6.27 4.20 7.86
N ALA A 60 -6.13 3.62 9.05
CA ALA A 60 -5.49 2.33 9.21
C ALA A 60 -6.28 1.18 8.53
N ALA A 61 -7.60 1.24 8.51
CA ALA A 61 -8.44 0.29 7.79
C ALA A 61 -8.29 0.45 6.26
N ALA A 62 -8.34 1.69 5.76
CA ALA A 62 -8.16 1.98 4.34
C ALA A 62 -6.79 1.52 3.82
N ARG A 63 -5.69 1.84 4.53
CA ARG A 63 -4.34 1.37 4.17
C ARG A 63 -4.22 -0.15 4.10
N ARG A 64 -4.81 -0.86 5.06
CA ARG A 64 -4.82 -2.34 5.07
C ARG A 64 -5.58 -2.89 3.87
N ALA A 65 -6.74 -2.31 3.54
CA ALA A 65 -7.52 -2.72 2.38
C ALA A 65 -6.72 -2.50 1.07
N SER A 66 -6.09 -1.33 0.92
CA SER A 66 -5.25 -1.00 -0.23
C SER A 66 -4.07 -1.96 -0.37
N GLY A 67 -3.32 -2.19 0.72
CA GLY A 67 -2.15 -3.09 0.70
C GLY A 67 -2.50 -4.55 0.40
N ALA A 68 -3.66 -5.03 0.87
CA ALA A 68 -4.16 -6.36 0.54
C ALA A 68 -4.57 -6.46 -0.94
N ALA A 69 -5.33 -5.48 -1.44
CA ALA A 69 -5.82 -5.47 -2.80
C ALA A 69 -4.69 -5.39 -3.84
N VAL A 70 -3.72 -4.50 -3.65
CA VAL A 70 -2.57 -4.35 -4.55
C VAL A 70 -1.74 -5.63 -4.60
N ARG A 71 -1.52 -6.28 -3.45
CA ARG A 71 -0.80 -7.57 -3.40
C ARG A 71 -1.53 -8.64 -4.21
N THR A 72 -2.84 -8.80 -3.99
CA THR A 72 -3.64 -9.76 -4.76
C THR A 72 -3.63 -9.44 -6.25
N TYR A 73 -3.79 -8.17 -6.63
CA TYR A 73 -3.75 -7.73 -8.02
C TYR A 73 -2.44 -8.12 -8.72
N VAL A 74 -1.29 -7.80 -8.11
CA VAL A 74 0.05 -8.14 -8.64
C VAL A 74 0.25 -9.66 -8.72
N GLU A 75 -0.18 -10.40 -7.71
CA GLU A 75 -0.12 -11.87 -7.73
C GLU A 75 -0.93 -12.47 -8.88
N GLU A 76 -2.15 -11.97 -9.11
CA GLU A 76 -3.00 -12.43 -10.22
C GLU A 76 -2.42 -12.06 -11.59
N LEU A 77 -1.84 -10.87 -11.73
CA LEU A 77 -1.10 -10.48 -12.94
C LEU A 77 0.05 -11.45 -13.26
N GLY A 78 0.84 -11.82 -12.24
CA GLY A 78 1.90 -12.82 -12.40
C GLY A 78 1.35 -14.18 -12.85
N ARG A 79 0.21 -14.62 -12.31
CA ARG A 79 -0.46 -15.86 -12.73
C ARG A 79 -0.99 -15.78 -14.15
N MET A 80 -1.55 -14.63 -14.55
CA MET A 80 -2.04 -14.39 -15.90
C MET A 80 -0.89 -14.49 -16.92
N MET A 81 0.24 -13.82 -16.67
CA MET A 81 1.42 -13.89 -17.55
C MET A 81 1.96 -15.31 -17.66
N ALA A 82 2.03 -16.05 -16.55
CA ALA A 82 2.45 -17.45 -16.56
C ALA A 82 1.50 -18.34 -17.38
N ALA A 83 0.19 -18.14 -17.25
CA ALA A 83 -0.83 -18.85 -18.00
C ALA A 83 -0.76 -18.55 -19.51
N VAL A 84 -0.56 -17.27 -19.88
CA VAL A 84 -0.33 -16.87 -21.29
C VAL A 84 0.93 -17.56 -21.84
N GLY A 85 2.02 -17.57 -21.08
CA GLY A 85 3.26 -18.27 -21.47
C GLY A 85 3.09 -19.79 -21.63
N ALA A 86 2.14 -20.39 -20.91
CA ALA A 86 1.75 -21.79 -21.03
C ALA A 86 0.66 -22.05 -22.09
N ASN A 87 0.17 -21.01 -22.78
CA ASN A 87 -0.96 -21.06 -23.71
C ASN A 87 -2.27 -21.58 -23.07
N ASP A 88 -2.47 -21.29 -21.79
CA ASP A 88 -3.70 -21.60 -21.02
C ASP A 88 -4.57 -20.34 -20.88
N GLY A 89 -5.43 -20.12 -21.87
CA GLY A 89 -6.34 -18.96 -21.89
C GLY A 89 -7.36 -18.98 -20.74
N THR A 90 -7.77 -20.15 -20.27
CA THR A 90 -8.74 -20.26 -19.16
C THR A 90 -8.11 -19.84 -17.84
N ALA A 91 -6.86 -20.26 -17.58
CA ALA A 91 -6.14 -19.80 -16.38
C ALA A 91 -5.82 -18.30 -16.43
N ALA A 92 -5.52 -17.76 -17.61
CA ALA A 92 -5.30 -16.33 -17.80
C ALA A 92 -6.56 -15.51 -17.50
N GLU A 93 -7.71 -15.89 -18.07
CA GLU A 93 -9.02 -15.28 -17.78
C GLU A 93 -9.40 -15.38 -16.30
N ALA A 94 -9.18 -16.54 -15.68
CA ALA A 94 -9.47 -16.74 -14.26
C ALA A 94 -8.59 -15.89 -13.34
N ALA A 95 -7.32 -15.65 -13.73
CA ALA A 95 -6.44 -14.73 -13.01
C ALA A 95 -6.89 -13.28 -13.18
N ARG A 96 -7.20 -12.85 -14.42
CA ARG A 96 -7.77 -11.53 -14.70
C ARG A 96 -9.00 -11.24 -13.85
N LYS A 97 -9.98 -12.14 -13.84
CA LYS A 97 -11.22 -11.97 -13.05
C LYS A 97 -10.94 -11.81 -11.55
N ARG A 98 -10.00 -12.58 -11.00
CA ARG A 98 -9.62 -12.45 -9.58
C ARG A 98 -8.93 -11.11 -9.28
N ALA A 99 -8.18 -10.57 -10.23
CA ALA A 99 -7.61 -9.23 -10.12
C ALA A 99 -8.72 -8.14 -10.09
N GLU A 100 -9.73 -8.25 -10.96
CA GLU A 100 -10.91 -7.36 -10.98
C GLU A 100 -11.73 -7.46 -9.68
N GLU A 101 -11.92 -8.67 -9.17
CA GLU A 101 -12.60 -8.91 -7.89
C GLU A 101 -11.84 -8.28 -6.71
N ALA A 102 -10.51 -8.32 -6.72
CA ALA A 102 -9.68 -7.67 -5.70
C ALA A 102 -9.85 -6.15 -5.70
N LEU A 103 -9.86 -5.51 -6.88
CA LEU A 103 -10.11 -4.07 -7.02
C LEU A 103 -11.54 -3.69 -6.60
N THR A 104 -12.52 -4.51 -6.97
CA THR A 104 -13.92 -4.33 -6.56
C THR A 104 -14.08 -4.41 -5.03
N GLY A 105 -13.40 -5.38 -4.41
CA GLY A 105 -13.36 -5.54 -2.95
C GLY A 105 -12.70 -4.34 -2.26
N TRP A 106 -11.62 -3.81 -2.84
CA TRP A 106 -10.95 -2.61 -2.33
C TRP A 106 -11.86 -1.39 -2.38
N ARG A 107 -12.49 -1.12 -3.53
CA ARG A 107 -13.47 -0.05 -3.67
C ARG A 107 -14.54 -0.12 -2.59
N THR A 108 -15.12 -1.31 -2.41
CA THR A 108 -16.17 -1.55 -1.42
C THR A 108 -15.67 -1.25 0.01
N ALA A 109 -14.43 -1.62 0.33
CA ALA A 109 -13.82 -1.31 1.61
C ALA A 109 -13.64 0.21 1.81
N LEU A 110 -13.22 0.93 0.78
CA LEU A 110 -13.06 2.39 0.81
C LEU A 110 -14.40 3.12 0.98
N GLU A 111 -15.45 2.70 0.28
CA GLU A 111 -16.81 3.24 0.46
C GLU A 111 -17.31 3.04 1.91
N GLN A 112 -17.08 1.86 2.49
CA GLN A 112 -17.42 1.59 3.89
C GLN A 112 -16.63 2.45 4.87
N GLN A 113 -15.33 2.67 4.60
CA GLN A 113 -14.50 3.54 5.43
C GLN A 113 -14.90 5.01 5.29
N SER A 114 -15.22 5.46 4.08
CA SER A 114 -15.77 6.79 3.81
C SER A 114 -17.05 7.03 4.63
N ALA A 115 -18.00 6.10 4.57
CA ALA A 115 -19.25 6.21 5.32
C ALA A 115 -19.08 6.28 6.84
N ARG A 116 -17.97 5.72 7.35
CA ARG A 116 -17.63 5.74 8.79
C ARG A 116 -16.83 6.97 9.19
N ALA A 117 -16.16 7.65 8.26
CA ALA A 117 -15.31 8.78 8.58
C ALA A 117 -16.11 9.95 9.17
N ASP A 118 -15.77 10.36 10.38
CA ASP A 118 -16.35 11.54 11.03
C ASP A 118 -15.87 12.83 10.34
N ASP A 119 -14.62 12.83 9.87
CA ASP A 119 -14.03 13.94 9.12
C ASP A 119 -14.59 14.01 7.68
N PRO A 120 -15.20 15.14 7.26
CA PRO A 120 -15.79 15.27 5.94
C PRO A 120 -14.77 15.31 4.81
N GLN A 121 -13.54 15.80 5.05
CA GLN A 121 -12.48 15.81 4.03
C GLN A 121 -11.99 14.38 3.76
N LEU A 122 -11.79 13.59 4.83
CA LEU A 122 -11.44 12.17 4.75
C LEU A 122 -12.53 11.38 4.04
N ARG A 123 -13.81 11.64 4.35
CA ARG A 123 -14.96 11.01 3.70
C ARG A 123 -14.95 11.23 2.19
N THR A 124 -14.89 12.49 1.74
CA THR A 124 -14.87 12.82 0.31
C THR A 124 -13.72 12.13 -0.39
N LEU A 125 -12.53 12.19 0.19
CA LEU A 125 -11.36 11.66 -0.47
C LEU A 125 -11.34 10.13 -0.55
N LEU A 126 -11.82 9.41 0.47
CA LEU A 126 -12.01 7.97 0.40
C LEU A 126 -13.03 7.58 -0.68
N SER A 127 -14.07 8.40 -0.88
CA SER A 127 -15.04 8.21 -1.96
C SER A 127 -14.43 8.48 -3.35
N ASP A 128 -13.56 9.48 -3.47
CA ASP A 128 -12.85 9.78 -4.72
C ASP A 128 -11.92 8.62 -5.10
N ILE A 129 -11.14 8.11 -4.14
CA ILE A 129 -10.26 6.94 -4.35
C ILE A 129 -11.11 5.71 -4.71
N ALA A 130 -12.24 5.47 -4.05
CA ALA A 130 -13.13 4.37 -4.40
C ALA A 130 -13.62 4.47 -5.86
N THR A 131 -13.97 5.67 -6.31
CA THR A 131 -14.38 5.92 -7.70
C THR A 131 -13.24 5.62 -8.69
N GLU A 132 -12.03 6.08 -8.36
CA GLU A 132 -10.83 5.86 -9.17
C GLU A 132 -10.49 4.35 -9.28
N VAL A 133 -10.51 3.62 -8.17
CA VAL A 133 -10.32 2.16 -8.14
C VAL A 133 -11.42 1.42 -8.91
N GLY A 134 -12.66 1.93 -8.86
CA GLY A 134 -13.78 1.39 -9.62
C GLY A 134 -13.59 1.52 -11.13
N ALA A 135 -13.05 2.65 -11.59
CA ALA A 135 -12.73 2.87 -13.00
C ALA A 135 -11.61 1.93 -13.49
N MET A 136 -10.56 1.78 -12.68
CA MET A 136 -9.47 0.82 -12.95
C MET A 136 -10.00 -0.62 -13.09
N GLY A 137 -10.82 -1.08 -12.15
CA GLY A 137 -11.35 -2.46 -12.18
C GLY A 137 -12.17 -2.81 -13.43
N THR A 138 -12.68 -1.81 -14.16
CA THR A 138 -13.43 -2.01 -15.42
C THR A 138 -12.57 -1.94 -16.67
N ASP A 139 -11.34 -1.44 -16.58
CA ASP A 139 -10.45 -1.22 -17.73
C ASP A 139 -9.00 -1.61 -17.40
N LEU A 140 -8.79 -2.91 -17.17
CA LEU A 140 -7.46 -3.45 -16.79
C LEU A 140 -6.37 -3.21 -17.84
N ASP A 141 -6.74 -3.03 -19.11
CA ASP A 141 -5.79 -2.77 -20.20
C ASP A 141 -5.28 -1.32 -20.21
N SER A 142 -5.89 -0.42 -19.43
CA SER A 142 -5.45 0.98 -19.27
C SER A 142 -4.79 1.28 -17.92
N ILE A 143 -4.71 0.30 -17.00
CA ILE A 143 -4.04 0.47 -15.71
C ILE A 143 -2.52 0.37 -15.90
N ASP A 144 -1.83 1.51 -15.77
CA ASP A 144 -0.37 1.56 -15.65
C ASP A 144 0.08 1.45 -14.17
N GLU A 145 1.22 0.80 -13.91
CA GLU A 145 1.84 0.72 -12.55
C GLU A 145 1.97 2.10 -11.87
N THR A 146 2.18 3.14 -12.66
CA THR A 146 2.27 4.54 -12.21
C THR A 146 1.00 5.06 -11.54
N GLU A 147 -0.18 4.55 -11.94
CA GLU A 147 -1.46 4.98 -11.38
C GLU A 147 -1.69 4.36 -9.99
N LEU A 148 -1.34 3.08 -9.80
CA LEU A 148 -1.40 2.42 -8.50
C LEU A 148 -0.45 3.06 -7.48
N ASP A 149 0.77 3.39 -7.89
CA ASP A 149 1.75 4.07 -7.03
C ASP A 149 1.27 5.47 -6.61
N ARG A 150 0.61 6.20 -7.52
CA ARG A 150 0.02 7.51 -7.24
C ARG A 150 -1.12 7.41 -6.23
N LEU A 151 -1.97 6.38 -6.32
CA LEU A 151 -3.02 6.13 -5.32
C LEU A 151 -2.42 5.82 -3.95
N GLN A 152 -1.39 4.98 -3.88
CA GLN A 152 -0.70 4.66 -2.62
C GLN A 152 -0.06 5.91 -1.99
N GLN A 153 0.62 6.74 -2.77
CA GLN A 153 1.21 7.99 -2.26
C GLN A 153 0.15 8.98 -1.72
N ARG A 154 -1.00 9.10 -2.39
CA ARG A 154 -2.11 9.92 -1.87
C ARG A 154 -2.65 9.35 -0.56
N LEU A 155 -2.78 8.04 -0.45
CA LEU A 155 -3.21 7.36 0.78
C LEU A 155 -2.22 7.57 1.93
N ASP A 156 -0.92 7.48 1.68
CA ASP A 156 0.10 7.69 2.70
C ASP A 156 0.15 9.14 3.18
N GLN A 157 0.06 10.12 2.28
CA GLN A 157 -0.01 11.54 2.70
C GLN A 157 -1.20 11.85 3.61
N LEU A 158 -2.32 11.14 3.46
CA LEU A 158 -3.51 11.31 4.31
C LEU A 158 -3.36 10.75 5.70
N CYS A 159 -2.53 9.73 5.81
CA CYS A 159 -2.42 8.91 7.00
C CYS A 159 -1.38 9.41 8.00
N VAL A 160 -0.61 10.44 7.61
CA VAL A 160 0.45 11.06 8.40
C VAL A 160 0.01 12.41 9.00
N ARG A 161 -1.17 12.91 8.61
CA ARG A 161 -1.77 14.16 9.15
C ARG A 161 -2.64 13.89 10.37
#